data_AF-A0A521HX84-F1
#
_entry.id   AF-A0A521HX84-F1
#
_cell.length_a   1.000
_cell.length_b   1.000
_cell.length_c   1.000
_cell.angle_alpha   90.00
_cell.angle_beta   90.00
_cell.angle_gamma   90.00
#
_symmetry.space_group_name_H-M   'P 1'
#
loop_
_entity.id
_entity.type
_entity.pdbx_description
1 polymer ?
#
loop_
_entity_poly.entity_id
_entity_poly.type
_entity_poly.pdbx_seq_one_letter_code
_entity_poly.pdbx_strand_id
1 'polypeptide(L)'
;VLVGTVSIEKSEKISSLLTRKGVRHEVLNAKNHAREALIIAEAGAKGSITIATNMAGRGTDIKLGGNPEYRARKRAGTEATPEQYAAAYAEEYRKWQADYEEVKALGGLYVIGTERHESRRIDNQLRGRSGRQGDPGRSRFFLSLDDDLMRLFGGENLKKLMSRIGMEPGEPIFHPWLNKSIEKAQSKVEERNFDIRKHLLEYDDVLNEQRTFIYKQRDSILEDSDLKQRILDTAEEYIEIYVDDFCTAAKKDREAAQSQIVQEFKNRFGYPVTEDDLDSFLKKTDEAKTTILERFKKDLSEKEALAGRENLNMFIRFQYLQAIDKKWLDHLENLESLREAVYLRSYGQKNPLTEYKLEGFDIFYQMLDDIRLEIASRVMLVKVRTEGESAPVRQARRVMGNAQHSAVNTFSGSAAGSGGASAGTSAAAGKAGPMSVSNPQNVQVVRSIPKVGRNDPCPCGSGKKYKFCHGA
;
A
#
# COMPACT_ATOMS: atom_id res chain seq x y z
N VAL A 1 23.93 29.08 -13.62
CA VAL A 1 24.08 28.61 -12.22
C VAL A 1 22.78 27.95 -11.80
N LEU A 2 22.82 26.75 -11.23
CA LEU A 2 21.67 26.05 -10.70
C LEU A 2 21.75 26.02 -9.16
N VAL A 3 20.74 26.52 -8.47
CA VAL A 3 20.66 26.57 -7.01
C VAL A 3 19.60 25.57 -6.55
N GLY A 4 19.98 24.50 -5.86
CA GLY A 4 19.05 23.52 -5.29
C GLY A 4 18.74 23.82 -3.82
N THR A 5 17.45 23.89 -3.49
CA THR A 5 16.93 24.04 -2.11
C THR A 5 16.12 22.82 -1.70
N VAL A 6 15.93 22.59 -0.40
CA VAL A 6 15.14 21.45 0.12
C VAL A 6 13.63 21.72 0.23
N SER A 7 13.22 23.00 0.25
CA SER A 7 11.81 23.40 0.37
C SER A 7 11.47 24.63 -0.48
N ILE A 8 10.17 24.80 -0.75
CA ILE A 8 9.63 25.94 -1.51
C ILE A 8 9.89 27.24 -0.75
N GLU A 9 9.68 27.25 0.56
CA GLU A 9 9.93 28.42 1.43
C GLU A 9 11.38 28.90 1.33
N LYS A 10 12.34 27.97 1.29
CA LYS A 10 13.77 28.30 1.12
C LYS A 10 14.06 28.84 -0.28
N SER A 11 13.42 28.27 -1.31
CA SER A 11 13.49 28.79 -2.69
C SER A 11 12.99 30.22 -2.78
N GLU A 12 11.82 30.53 -2.20
CA GLU A 12 11.23 31.87 -2.18
C GLU A 12 12.09 32.86 -1.38
N LYS A 13 12.66 32.42 -0.25
CA LYS A 13 13.58 33.24 0.55
C LYS A 13 14.84 33.61 -0.24
N ILE A 14 15.45 32.65 -0.95
CA ILE A 14 16.63 32.93 -1.78
C ILE A 14 16.27 33.80 -2.97
N SER A 15 15.13 33.54 -3.62
CA SER A 15 14.61 34.36 -4.70
C SER A 15 14.47 35.83 -4.27
N SER A 16 13.84 36.07 -3.11
CA SER A 16 13.68 37.40 -2.53
C SER A 16 15.03 38.09 -2.29
N LEU A 17 16.04 37.36 -1.80
CA LEU A 17 17.38 37.90 -1.57
C LEU A 17 18.11 38.25 -2.87
N LEU A 18 17.96 37.43 -3.92
CA LEU A 18 18.54 37.69 -5.24
C LEU A 18 17.86 38.89 -5.92
N THR A 19 16.53 39.01 -5.81
CA THR A 19 15.78 40.17 -6.32
C THR A 19 16.26 41.46 -5.68
N ARG A 20 16.47 41.48 -4.36
CA ARG A 20 17.02 42.66 -3.66
C ARG A 20 18.42 43.05 -4.13
N LYS A 21 19.21 42.09 -4.63
CA LYS A 21 20.54 42.31 -5.21
C LYS A 21 20.52 42.60 -6.72
N GLY A 22 19.33 42.72 -7.33
CA GLY A 22 19.18 42.97 -8.77
C GLY A 22 19.57 41.80 -9.68
N VAL A 23 19.63 40.58 -9.13
CA VAL A 23 20.05 39.38 -9.85
C VAL A 23 18.82 38.70 -10.48
N ARG A 24 18.75 38.68 -11.82
CA ARG A 24 17.68 37.97 -12.55
C ARG A 24 17.82 36.47 -12.36
N HIS A 25 16.72 35.81 -12.02
CA HIS A 25 16.68 34.37 -11.78
C HIS A 25 15.26 33.83 -11.98
N GLU A 26 15.16 32.51 -12.19
CA GLU A 26 13.90 31.79 -12.33
C GLU A 26 13.75 30.77 -11.19
N VAL A 27 12.51 30.47 -10.78
CA VAL A 27 12.21 29.57 -9.66
C VAL A 27 11.35 28.38 -10.12
N LEU A 28 11.71 27.18 -9.70
CA LEU A 28 11.02 25.92 -10.00
C LEU A 28 10.45 25.31 -8.70
N ASN A 29 9.13 25.19 -8.65
CA ASN A 29 8.39 24.80 -7.44
C ASN A 29 7.67 23.43 -7.55
N ALA A 30 7.98 22.63 -8.57
CA ALA A 30 7.37 21.32 -8.87
C ALA A 30 5.83 21.35 -9.05
N LYS A 31 5.24 22.50 -9.40
CA LYS A 31 3.79 22.68 -9.59
C LYS A 31 3.36 22.63 -11.06
N ASN A 32 4.22 23.07 -11.99
CA ASN A 32 3.88 23.16 -13.40
C ASN A 32 5.02 22.62 -14.27
N HIS A 33 4.94 21.33 -14.58
CA HIS A 33 5.98 20.63 -15.33
C HIS A 33 6.26 21.23 -16.72
N ALA A 34 5.24 21.73 -17.41
CA ALA A 34 5.40 22.32 -18.74
C ALA A 34 6.24 23.60 -18.67
N ARG A 35 5.88 24.54 -17.77
CA ARG A 35 6.64 25.78 -17.56
C ARG A 35 8.04 25.52 -17.02
N GLU A 36 8.18 24.56 -16.11
CA GLU A 36 9.46 24.17 -15.53
C GLU A 36 10.43 23.61 -16.58
N ALA A 37 9.93 22.83 -17.53
CA ALA A 37 10.73 22.34 -18.65
C ALA A 37 11.26 23.49 -19.51
N LEU A 38 10.47 24.55 -19.74
CA LEU A 38 10.91 25.73 -20.50
C LEU A 38 12.06 26.46 -19.78
N ILE A 39 11.93 26.62 -18.47
CA ILE A 39 12.94 27.28 -17.64
C ILE A 39 14.23 26.44 -17.61
N ILE A 40 14.11 25.12 -17.42
CA ILE A 40 15.27 24.21 -17.40
C ILE A 40 15.99 24.17 -18.75
N ALA A 41 15.25 24.23 -19.86
CA ALA A 41 15.84 24.25 -21.21
C ALA A 41 16.77 25.46 -21.44
N GLU A 42 16.55 26.57 -20.74
CA GLU A 42 17.37 27.78 -20.79
C GLU A 42 18.30 27.95 -19.57
N ALA A 43 18.30 27.00 -18.63
CA ALA A 43 19.11 27.08 -17.41
C ALA A 43 20.63 27.03 -17.67
N GLY A 44 21.04 26.51 -18.83
CA GLY A 44 22.44 26.43 -19.26
C GLY A 44 22.94 27.63 -20.06
N ALA A 45 22.08 28.61 -20.35
CA ALA A 45 22.46 29.83 -21.06
C ALA A 45 23.37 30.73 -20.20
N LYS A 46 24.18 31.57 -20.86
CA LYS A 46 25.08 32.50 -20.18
C LYS A 46 24.32 33.44 -19.24
N GLY A 47 24.81 33.58 -18.01
CA GLY A 47 24.20 34.44 -16.99
C GLY A 47 22.87 33.91 -16.41
N SER A 48 22.38 32.76 -16.87
CA SER A 48 21.14 32.16 -16.37
C SER A 48 21.32 31.67 -14.93
N ILE A 49 20.35 32.00 -14.06
CA ILE A 49 20.29 31.53 -12.67
C ILE A 49 18.94 30.90 -12.46
N THR A 50 18.94 29.64 -12.05
CA THR A 50 17.72 28.87 -11.81
C THR A 50 17.74 28.32 -10.39
N ILE A 51 16.69 28.59 -9.62
CA ILE A 51 16.46 28.02 -8.30
C ILE A 51 15.51 26.84 -8.45
N ALA A 52 15.91 25.67 -7.97
CA ALA A 52 15.13 24.45 -8.02
C ALA A 52 14.83 23.95 -6.61
N THR A 53 13.53 23.79 -6.31
CA THR A 53 13.12 23.08 -5.08
C THR A 53 13.26 21.58 -5.27
N ASN A 54 14.00 20.92 -4.38
CA ASN A 54 14.31 19.48 -4.38
C ASN A 54 14.83 19.00 -5.74
N MET A 55 13.97 18.33 -6.49
CA MET A 55 14.25 17.72 -7.78
C MET A 55 13.40 18.32 -8.92
N ALA A 56 12.82 19.50 -8.74
CA ALA A 56 12.09 20.17 -9.82
C ALA A 56 12.96 20.26 -11.08
N GLY A 57 12.39 19.95 -12.25
CA GLY A 57 13.17 19.79 -13.49
C GLY A 57 13.87 18.45 -13.66
N ARG A 58 13.45 17.38 -12.96
CA ARG A 58 13.85 16.00 -13.28
C ARG A 58 13.38 15.59 -14.67
N GLY A 59 14.22 14.86 -15.40
CA GLY A 59 13.90 14.34 -16.74
C GLY A 59 14.28 15.25 -17.91
N THR A 60 14.60 16.54 -17.66
CA THR A 60 15.10 17.46 -18.69
C THR A 60 16.59 17.71 -18.52
N ASP A 61 17.33 17.69 -19.63
CA ASP A 61 18.77 17.96 -19.66
C ASP A 61 19.06 19.47 -19.72
N ILE A 62 20.13 19.90 -19.05
CA ILE A 62 20.61 21.28 -19.08
C ILE A 62 21.80 21.31 -20.04
N LYS A 63 21.53 21.69 -21.29
CA LYS A 63 22.57 21.89 -22.31
C LYS A 63 23.28 23.23 -22.06
N LEU A 64 24.62 23.23 -22.01
CA LEU A 64 25.39 24.47 -21.93
C LEU A 64 25.11 25.35 -23.15
N GLY A 65 25.02 26.66 -22.97
CA GLY A 65 24.59 27.60 -24.02
C GLY A 65 23.06 27.71 -24.21
N GLY A 66 22.28 26.85 -23.53
CA GLY A 66 20.82 26.74 -23.69
C GLY A 66 20.42 25.62 -24.66
N ASN A 67 19.13 25.31 -24.78
CA ASN A 67 18.67 24.22 -25.65
C ASN A 67 18.29 24.72 -27.07
N PRO A 68 19.07 24.40 -28.12
CA PRO A 68 18.82 24.90 -29.47
C PRO A 68 17.52 24.32 -30.08
N GLU A 69 17.18 23.07 -29.78
CA GLU A 69 15.95 22.43 -30.26
C GLU A 69 14.72 23.15 -29.73
N TYR A 70 14.78 23.57 -28.47
CA TYR A 70 13.72 24.29 -27.80
C TYR A 70 13.56 25.71 -28.36
N ARG A 71 14.66 26.46 -28.52
CA ARG A 71 14.64 27.80 -29.14
C ARG A 71 14.10 27.75 -30.58
N ALA A 72 14.53 26.76 -31.35
CA ALA A 72 14.05 26.52 -32.71
C ALA A 72 12.55 26.23 -32.75
N ARG A 73 12.05 25.36 -31.86
CA ARG A 73 10.62 25.03 -31.77
C ARG A 73 9.78 26.23 -31.35
N LYS A 74 10.29 27.05 -30.42
CA LYS A 74 9.64 28.29 -30.00
C LYS A 74 9.57 29.33 -31.13
N ARG A 75 10.60 29.42 -31.97
CA ARG A 75 10.61 30.31 -33.14
C ARG A 75 9.71 29.81 -34.27
N ALA A 76 9.73 28.50 -34.54
CA ALA A 76 8.96 27.89 -35.62
C ALA A 76 7.45 27.84 -35.32
N GLY A 77 7.06 27.68 -34.05
CA GLY A 77 5.66 27.51 -33.63
C GLY A 77 5.22 26.05 -33.65
N THR A 78 4.08 25.75 -33.01
CA THR A 78 3.55 24.38 -32.85
C THR A 78 3.00 23.76 -34.13
N GLU A 79 2.69 24.57 -35.15
CA GLU A 79 2.11 24.14 -36.44
C GLU A 79 3.12 24.21 -37.60
N ALA A 80 4.42 24.35 -37.30
CA ALA A 80 5.47 24.50 -38.31
C ALA A 80 5.61 23.25 -39.18
N THR A 81 5.82 23.47 -40.49
CA THR A 81 6.25 22.39 -41.39
C THR A 81 7.66 21.90 -41.02
N PRO A 82 8.02 20.64 -41.31
CA PRO A 82 9.35 20.10 -41.03
C PRO A 82 10.49 20.93 -41.62
N GLU A 83 10.27 21.54 -42.78
CA GLU A 83 11.25 22.39 -43.47
C GLU A 83 11.47 23.74 -42.74
N GLN A 84 10.40 24.36 -42.26
CA GLN A 84 10.47 25.59 -41.46
C GLN A 84 11.18 25.36 -40.11
N TYR A 85 10.93 24.22 -39.47
CA TYR A 85 11.64 23.84 -38.25
C TYR A 85 13.13 23.60 -38.52
N ALA A 86 13.49 22.89 -39.60
CA ALA A 86 14.87 22.62 -39.96
C ALA A 86 15.67 23.91 -40.22
N ALA A 87 15.06 24.88 -40.92
CA ALA A 87 15.66 26.19 -41.16
C ALA A 87 15.89 26.95 -39.84
N ALA A 88 14.88 27.03 -38.98
CA ALA A 88 14.99 27.70 -37.67
C ALA A 88 16.02 27.01 -36.75
N TYR A 89 16.11 25.68 -36.82
CA TYR A 89 17.08 24.90 -36.05
C TYR A 89 18.51 25.17 -36.51
N ALA A 90 18.77 25.21 -37.83
CA ALA A 90 20.10 25.49 -38.36
C ALA A 90 20.63 26.87 -37.92
N GLU A 91 19.77 27.89 -37.90
CA GLU A 91 20.11 29.22 -37.40
C GLU A 91 20.41 29.24 -35.91
N GLU A 92 19.54 28.63 -35.10
CA GLU A 92 19.71 28.60 -33.65
C GLU A 92 20.89 27.72 -33.22
N TYR A 93 21.18 26.66 -33.96
CA TYR A 93 22.33 25.81 -33.71
C TYR A 93 23.65 26.56 -33.90
N ARG A 94 23.76 27.41 -34.93
CA ARG A 94 24.95 28.27 -35.15
C ARG A 94 25.17 29.24 -33.99
N LYS A 95 24.10 29.87 -33.49
CA LYS A 95 24.19 30.76 -32.31
C LYS A 95 24.55 29.96 -31.06
N TRP A 96 23.93 28.81 -30.88
CA TRP A 96 24.18 27.92 -29.76
C TRP A 96 25.64 27.45 -29.71
N GLN A 97 26.29 27.17 -30.84
CA GLN A 97 27.71 26.79 -30.85
C GLN A 97 28.61 27.88 -30.23
N ALA A 98 28.36 29.15 -30.55
CA ALA A 98 29.09 30.27 -29.95
C ALA A 98 28.79 30.40 -28.45
N ASP A 99 27.51 30.33 -28.06
CA ASP A 99 27.09 30.37 -26.66
C ASP A 99 27.67 29.19 -25.84
N TYR A 100 27.72 28.00 -26.44
CA TYR A 100 28.22 26.77 -25.85
C TYR A 100 29.71 26.87 -25.55
N GLU A 101 30.53 27.26 -26.53
CA GLU A 101 31.98 27.42 -26.35
C GLU A 101 32.30 28.51 -25.32
N GLU A 102 31.54 29.61 -25.30
CA GLU A 102 31.71 30.64 -24.29
C GLU A 102 31.39 30.13 -22.88
N VAL A 103 30.25 29.47 -22.69
CA VAL A 103 29.88 28.91 -21.37
C VAL A 103 30.86 27.82 -20.93
N LYS A 104 31.37 27.02 -21.87
CA LYS A 104 32.39 26.01 -21.62
C LYS A 104 33.71 26.65 -21.15
N ALA A 105 34.17 27.71 -21.81
CA ALA A 105 35.35 28.46 -21.41
C ALA A 105 35.22 29.10 -20.01
N LEU A 106 34.01 29.50 -19.62
CA LEU A 106 33.70 30.03 -18.28
C LEU A 106 33.66 28.93 -17.18
N GLY A 107 33.86 27.66 -17.53
CA GLY A 107 33.87 26.53 -16.59
C GLY A 107 32.54 25.78 -16.48
N GLY A 108 31.60 26.05 -17.39
CA GLY A 108 30.34 25.34 -17.53
C GLY A 108 29.33 25.55 -16.40
N LEU A 109 28.47 24.56 -16.16
CA LEU A 109 27.37 24.70 -15.20
C LEU A 109 27.90 24.65 -13.75
N TYR A 110 27.61 25.70 -12.99
CA TYR A 110 27.83 25.73 -11.54
C TYR A 110 26.57 25.34 -10.78
N VAL A 111 26.66 24.27 -9.99
CA VAL A 111 25.58 23.75 -9.15
C VAL A 111 25.84 24.11 -7.69
N ILE A 112 24.87 24.75 -7.05
CA ILE A 112 24.91 25.13 -5.64
C ILE A 112 23.84 24.34 -4.90
N GLY A 113 24.23 23.52 -3.92
CA GLY A 113 23.30 23.00 -2.93
C GLY A 113 23.27 23.95 -1.74
N THR A 114 22.11 24.46 -1.36
CA THR A 114 22.01 25.42 -0.25
C THR A 114 22.00 24.75 1.11
N GLU A 115 21.63 23.46 1.11
CA GLU A 115 21.61 22.54 2.23
C GLU A 115 21.91 21.14 1.66
N ARG A 116 22.04 20.14 2.54
CA ARG A 116 22.07 18.73 2.13
C ARG A 116 20.74 18.05 2.40
N HIS A 117 20.35 17.16 1.49
CA HIS A 117 19.18 16.32 1.70
C HIS A 117 19.49 15.21 2.72
N GLU A 118 18.44 14.63 3.28
CA GLU A 118 18.54 13.42 4.11
C GLU A 118 19.23 12.27 3.39
N SER A 119 18.95 12.11 2.09
CA SER A 119 19.59 11.11 1.24
C SER A 119 20.66 11.72 0.35
N ARG A 120 21.84 11.11 0.38
CA ARG A 120 22.98 11.44 -0.48
C ARG A 120 22.67 11.22 -1.95
N ARG A 121 21.73 10.32 -2.27
CA ARG A 121 21.28 10.07 -3.64
C ARG A 121 20.74 11.35 -4.29
N ILE A 122 19.97 12.16 -3.56
CA ILE A 122 19.36 13.39 -4.08
C ILE A 122 20.44 14.46 -4.29
N ASP A 123 21.37 14.59 -3.34
CA ASP A 123 22.53 15.47 -3.50
C ASP A 123 23.36 15.11 -4.73
N ASN A 124 23.61 13.82 -4.96
CA ASN A 124 24.32 13.32 -6.13
C ASN A 124 23.56 13.60 -7.43
N GLN A 125 22.23 13.54 -7.42
CA GLN A 125 21.39 13.88 -8.57
C GLN A 125 21.44 15.37 -8.88
N LEU A 126 21.45 16.24 -7.87
CA LEU A 126 21.64 17.67 -8.05
C LEU A 126 23.03 17.96 -8.63
N ARG A 127 24.08 17.37 -8.04
CA ARG A 127 25.47 17.50 -8.53
C ARG A 127 25.62 17.03 -9.99
N GLY A 128 25.00 15.90 -10.34
CA GLY A 128 25.02 15.30 -11.67
C GLY A 128 24.22 16.08 -12.74
N ARG A 129 23.69 17.27 -12.41
CA ARG A 129 23.21 18.24 -13.40
C ARG A 129 24.36 18.96 -14.09
N SER A 130 25.52 19.08 -13.43
CA SER A 130 26.76 19.59 -14.04
C SER A 130 27.64 18.47 -14.55
N GLY A 131 28.54 18.77 -15.50
CA GLY A 131 29.56 17.83 -15.96
C GLY A 131 29.04 16.69 -16.85
N ARG A 132 27.95 16.92 -17.58
CA ARG A 132 27.35 15.92 -18.47
C ARG A 132 28.17 15.79 -19.75
N GLN A 133 28.28 14.57 -20.29
CA GLN A 133 29.01 14.29 -21.54
C GLN A 133 30.45 14.83 -21.59
N GLY A 134 31.12 14.94 -20.44
CA GLY A 134 32.48 15.47 -20.36
C GLY A 134 32.58 17.00 -20.35
N ASP A 135 31.45 17.72 -20.30
CA ASP A 135 31.44 19.17 -20.14
C ASP A 135 32.13 19.60 -18.83
N PRO A 136 32.77 20.79 -18.80
CA PRO A 136 33.24 21.35 -17.55
C PRO A 136 32.04 21.67 -16.64
N GLY A 137 32.24 21.48 -15.33
CA GLY A 137 31.20 21.73 -14.35
C GLY A 137 31.79 21.75 -12.95
N ARG A 138 31.11 22.46 -12.06
CA ARG A 138 31.52 22.58 -10.65
C ARG A 138 30.28 22.50 -9.77
N SER A 139 30.41 21.83 -8.63
CA SER A 139 29.34 21.75 -7.64
C SER A 139 29.85 22.13 -6.27
N ARG A 140 29.07 22.90 -5.50
CA ARG A 140 29.39 23.24 -4.11
C ARG A 140 28.14 23.18 -3.25
N PHE A 141 28.25 22.54 -2.10
CA PHE A 141 27.20 22.51 -1.09
C PHE A 141 27.58 23.47 0.04
N PHE A 142 26.62 24.29 0.45
CA PHE A 142 26.68 25.13 1.63
C PHE A 142 25.85 24.45 2.72
N LEU A 143 26.36 24.49 3.95
CA LEU A 143 25.67 23.95 5.10
C LEU A 143 25.81 24.93 6.25
N SER A 144 24.78 24.99 7.08
CA SER A 144 24.78 25.65 8.37
C SER A 144 24.64 24.63 9.50
N LEU A 145 25.16 24.97 10.68
CA LEU A 145 24.91 24.19 11.89
C LEU A 145 23.42 24.24 12.31
N ASP A 146 22.67 25.21 11.80
CA ASP A 146 21.24 25.38 12.05
C ASP A 146 20.35 24.62 11.02
N ASP A 147 20.94 23.90 10.06
CA ASP A 147 20.19 23.09 9.09
C ASP A 147 19.55 21.86 9.75
N ASP A 148 18.44 21.38 9.19
CA ASP A 148 17.66 20.26 9.76
C ASP A 148 18.51 18.99 9.93
N LEU A 149 19.35 18.67 8.95
CA LEU A 149 20.27 17.55 9.01
C LEU A 149 21.23 17.69 10.20
N MET A 150 21.80 18.88 10.42
CA MET A 150 22.75 19.10 11.53
C MET A 150 22.06 19.08 12.89
N ARG A 151 20.82 19.59 12.96
CA ARG A 151 20.00 19.56 14.17
C ARG A 151 19.72 18.13 14.66
N LEU A 152 19.50 17.19 13.74
CA LEU A 152 19.28 15.77 14.08
C LEU A 152 20.53 15.08 14.66
N PHE A 153 21.75 15.57 14.37
CA PHE A 153 23.01 14.91 14.75
C PHE A 153 23.90 15.75 15.68
N GLY A 154 23.28 16.47 16.61
CA GLY A 154 24.01 17.16 17.68
C GLY A 154 24.66 18.48 17.25
N GLY A 155 24.05 19.18 16.29
CA GLY A 155 24.47 20.52 15.85
C GLY A 155 24.69 21.51 16.99
N GLU A 156 23.91 21.41 18.08
CA GLU A 156 24.09 22.24 19.28
C GLU A 156 25.40 21.97 20.04
N ASN A 157 25.78 20.70 20.18
CA ASN A 157 27.04 20.34 20.85
C ASN A 157 28.24 20.76 20.01
N LEU A 158 28.14 20.62 18.69
CA LEU A 158 29.15 21.09 17.76
C LEU A 158 29.24 22.62 17.76
N LYS A 159 28.12 23.33 17.79
CA LYS A 159 28.06 24.80 17.90
C LYS A 159 28.72 25.30 19.18
N LYS A 160 28.46 24.65 20.33
CA LYS A 160 29.11 24.95 21.62
C LYS A 160 30.62 24.68 21.62
N LEU A 161 31.06 23.65 20.92
CA LEU A 161 32.50 23.35 20.78
C LEU A 161 33.20 24.41 19.93
N MET A 162 32.60 24.80 18.80
CA MET A 162 33.16 25.79 17.88
C MET A 162 33.18 27.19 18.49
N SER A 163 32.16 27.57 19.26
CA SER A 163 32.17 28.84 20.00
C SER A 163 33.26 28.90 21.08
N ARG A 164 33.65 27.76 21.68
CA ARG A 164 34.78 27.69 22.62
C ARG A 164 36.14 27.80 21.94
N ILE A 165 36.23 27.40 20.68
CA ILE A 165 37.45 27.48 19.86
C ILE A 165 37.68 28.90 19.34
N GLY A 166 36.70 29.81 19.50
CA GLY A 166 36.86 31.23 19.18
C GLY A 166 36.53 31.60 17.73
N MET A 167 35.79 30.76 17.00
CA MET A 167 35.31 31.10 15.64
C MET A 167 34.18 32.14 15.68
N GLU A 168 34.28 33.14 14.81
CA GLU A 168 33.26 34.19 14.69
C GLU A 168 32.07 33.78 13.80
N PRO A 169 30.86 34.36 14.01
CA PRO A 169 29.72 34.10 13.15
C PRO A 169 29.98 34.53 11.70
N GLY A 170 29.96 33.58 10.78
CA GLY A 170 30.15 33.82 9.34
C GLY A 170 31.51 33.39 8.79
N GLU A 171 32.43 32.93 9.64
CA GLU A 171 33.68 32.34 9.19
C GLU A 171 33.45 30.95 8.56
N PRO A 172 33.94 30.70 7.33
CA PRO A 172 33.73 29.42 6.68
C PRO A 172 34.64 28.34 7.28
N ILE A 173 34.04 27.25 7.73
CA ILE A 173 34.75 26.12 8.32
C ILE A 173 35.14 25.13 7.22
N PHE A 174 36.45 24.98 6.97
CA PHE A 174 36.98 24.00 6.02
C PHE A 174 37.77 22.91 6.73
N HIS A 175 37.10 21.83 7.12
CA HIS A 175 37.76 20.68 7.72
C HIS A 175 37.34 19.34 7.10
N PRO A 176 38.29 18.48 6.69
CA PRO A 176 37.98 17.17 6.11
C PRO A 176 37.16 16.25 7.03
N TRP A 177 37.32 16.36 8.36
CA TRP A 177 36.57 15.55 9.31
C TRP A 177 35.08 15.93 9.36
N LEU A 178 34.73 17.20 9.10
CA LEU A 178 33.35 17.67 9.07
C LEU A 178 32.58 17.02 7.91
N ASN A 179 33.21 16.89 6.73
CA ASN A 179 32.64 16.17 5.60
C ASN A 179 32.32 14.70 5.95
N LYS A 180 33.23 14.01 6.66
CA LYS A 180 32.99 12.63 7.12
C LYS A 180 31.86 12.54 8.15
N SER A 181 31.74 13.52 9.04
CA SER A 181 30.65 13.57 10.03
C SER A 181 29.29 13.77 9.37
N ILE A 182 29.22 14.65 8.36
CA ILE A 182 28.00 14.87 7.56
C ILE A 182 27.63 13.60 6.78
N GLU A 183 28.62 12.93 6.17
CA GLU A 183 28.40 11.66 5.47
C GLU A 183 27.82 10.58 6.40
N LYS A 184 28.38 10.43 7.61
CA LYS A 184 27.85 9.52 8.63
C LYS A 184 26.43 9.86 9.06
N ALA A 185 26.14 11.15 9.22
CA ALA A 185 24.79 11.63 9.53
C ALA A 185 23.80 11.22 8.42
N GLN A 186 24.12 11.48 7.16
CA GLN A 186 23.28 11.08 6.01
C GLN A 186 23.09 9.55 5.97
N SER A 187 24.16 8.76 6.12
CA SER A 187 24.06 7.30 6.15
C SER A 187 23.15 6.78 7.25
N LYS A 188 23.17 7.40 8.43
CA LYS A 188 22.30 7.01 9.55
C LYS A 188 20.82 7.41 9.33
N VAL A 189 20.55 8.51 8.64
CA VAL A 189 19.18 8.84 8.21
C VAL A 189 18.69 7.88 7.14
N GLU A 190 19.56 7.53 6.17
CA GLU A 190 19.24 6.56 5.12
C GLU A 190 18.95 5.18 5.71
N GLU A 191 19.74 4.71 6.67
CA GLU A 191 19.52 3.45 7.40
C GLU A 191 18.18 3.48 8.14
N ARG A 192 17.88 4.54 8.88
CA ARG A 192 16.58 4.71 9.56
C ARG A 192 15.41 4.67 8.56
N ASN A 193 15.52 5.36 7.44
CA ASN A 193 14.47 5.37 6.41
C ASN A 193 14.35 4.01 5.72
N PHE A 194 15.46 3.30 5.53
CA PHE A 194 15.49 1.95 5.02
C PHE A 194 14.78 0.98 5.99
N ASP A 195 15.05 1.05 7.29
CA ASP A 195 14.41 0.21 8.30
C ASP A 195 12.90 0.44 8.35
N ILE A 196 12.45 1.70 8.35
CA ILE A 196 11.01 2.04 8.29
C ILE A 196 10.38 1.42 7.04
N ARG A 197 11.03 1.56 5.89
CA ARG A 197 10.51 1.03 4.62
C ARG A 197 10.54 -0.49 4.58
N LYS A 198 11.57 -1.12 5.14
CA LYS A 198 11.68 -2.57 5.27
C LYS A 198 10.53 -3.09 6.12
N HIS A 199 10.26 -2.46 7.26
CA HIS A 199 9.11 -2.83 8.08
C HIS A 199 7.80 -2.70 7.33
N LEU A 200 7.55 -1.58 6.64
CA LEU A 200 6.34 -1.42 5.82
C LEU A 200 6.20 -2.52 4.74
N LEU A 201 7.32 -2.88 4.09
CA LEU A 201 7.36 -3.96 3.11
C LEU A 201 7.03 -5.31 3.75
N GLU A 202 7.57 -5.60 4.94
CA GLU A 202 7.31 -6.85 5.65
C GLU A 202 5.82 -7.05 6.01
N TYR A 203 5.08 -5.97 6.28
CA TYR A 203 3.62 -6.02 6.46
C TYR A 203 2.89 -6.23 5.13
N ASP A 204 3.32 -5.53 4.07
CA ASP A 204 2.74 -5.67 2.73
C ASP A 204 2.97 -7.06 2.14
N ASP A 205 4.11 -7.69 2.44
CA ASP A 205 4.44 -9.06 1.99
C ASP A 205 3.39 -10.08 2.49
N VAL A 206 2.90 -9.93 3.73
CA VAL A 206 1.84 -10.80 4.29
C VAL A 206 0.54 -10.65 3.50
N LEU A 207 0.13 -9.40 3.27
CA LEU A 207 -1.05 -9.09 2.45
C LEU A 207 -0.89 -9.60 1.02
N ASN A 208 0.30 -9.48 0.45
CA ASN A 208 0.60 -9.89 -0.91
C ASN A 208 0.56 -11.42 -1.06
N GLU A 209 1.07 -12.19 -0.09
CA GLU A 209 0.95 -13.64 -0.06
C GLU A 209 -0.52 -14.09 -0.03
N GLN A 210 -1.32 -13.49 0.85
CA GLN A 210 -2.75 -13.77 0.97
C GLN A 210 -3.52 -13.39 -0.30
N ARG A 211 -3.25 -12.20 -0.87
CA ARG A 211 -3.84 -11.71 -2.11
C ARG A 211 -3.53 -12.66 -3.29
N THR A 212 -2.28 -13.08 -3.40
CA THR A 212 -1.83 -14.01 -4.45
C THR A 212 -2.59 -15.34 -4.34
N PHE A 213 -2.78 -15.85 -3.12
CA PHE A 213 -3.58 -17.05 -2.89
C PHE A 213 -5.04 -16.86 -3.29
N ILE A 214 -5.68 -15.75 -2.89
CA ILE A 214 -7.08 -15.46 -3.22
C ILE A 214 -7.29 -15.34 -4.71
N TYR A 215 -6.40 -14.63 -5.43
CA TYR A 215 -6.50 -14.51 -6.88
C TYR A 215 -6.35 -15.87 -7.57
N LYS A 216 -5.43 -16.72 -7.10
CA LYS A 216 -5.31 -18.09 -7.59
C LYS A 216 -6.58 -18.92 -7.37
N GLN A 217 -7.22 -18.79 -6.19
CA GLN A 217 -8.50 -19.46 -5.92
C GLN A 217 -9.62 -18.93 -6.81
N ARG A 218 -9.68 -17.61 -7.00
CA ARG A 218 -10.65 -16.93 -7.85
C ARG A 218 -10.55 -17.39 -9.31
N ASP A 219 -9.33 -17.45 -9.84
CA ASP A 219 -9.06 -17.92 -11.20
C ASP A 219 -9.41 -19.40 -11.35
N SER A 220 -9.05 -20.24 -10.36
CA SER A 220 -9.45 -21.64 -10.33
C SER A 220 -10.98 -21.82 -10.40
N ILE A 221 -11.77 -20.96 -9.77
CA ILE A 221 -13.24 -21.02 -9.79
C ILE A 221 -13.81 -20.51 -11.12
N LEU A 222 -13.16 -19.54 -11.75
CA LEU A 222 -13.54 -19.03 -13.06
C LEU A 222 -13.37 -20.10 -14.15
N GLU A 223 -12.26 -20.84 -14.09
CA GLU A 223 -11.90 -21.88 -15.06
C GLU A 223 -12.61 -23.22 -14.83
N ASP A 224 -13.10 -23.48 -13.61
CA ASP A 224 -13.71 -24.77 -13.26
C ASP A 224 -15.04 -25.00 -14.00
N SER A 225 -15.10 -26.15 -14.68
CA SER A 225 -16.28 -26.62 -15.39
C SER A 225 -17.28 -27.40 -14.50
N ASP A 226 -16.87 -27.85 -13.31
CA ASP A 226 -17.68 -28.68 -12.41
C ASP A 226 -17.53 -28.28 -10.94
N LEU A 227 -18.04 -27.09 -10.60
CA LEU A 227 -18.03 -26.58 -9.23
C LEU A 227 -18.94 -27.37 -8.28
N LYS A 228 -19.82 -28.24 -8.80
CA LYS A 228 -20.68 -29.11 -7.98
C LYS A 228 -19.84 -30.05 -7.12
N GLN A 229 -18.79 -30.63 -7.69
CA GLN A 229 -17.91 -31.55 -6.94
C GLN A 229 -17.20 -30.80 -5.80
N ARG A 230 -16.73 -29.58 -6.05
CA ARG A 230 -16.10 -28.74 -5.03
C ARG A 230 -17.02 -28.44 -3.84
N ILE A 231 -18.33 -28.28 -4.09
CA ILE A 231 -19.35 -28.11 -3.04
C ILE A 231 -19.54 -29.40 -2.25
N LEU A 232 -19.59 -30.56 -2.93
CA LEU A 232 -19.72 -31.86 -2.27
C LEU A 232 -18.52 -32.17 -1.37
N ASP A 233 -17.30 -31.95 -1.87
CA ASP A 233 -16.07 -32.15 -1.09
C ASP A 233 -16.05 -31.25 0.15
N THR A 234 -16.49 -30.00 -0.01
CA THR A 234 -16.65 -29.06 1.11
C THR A 234 -17.69 -29.56 2.11
N ALA A 235 -18.87 -30.00 1.64
CA ALA A 235 -19.90 -30.52 2.53
C ALA A 235 -19.43 -31.76 3.29
N GLU A 236 -18.70 -32.67 2.64
CA GLU A 236 -18.11 -33.85 3.29
C GLU A 236 -17.15 -33.47 4.42
N GLU A 237 -16.24 -32.54 4.17
CA GLU A 237 -15.29 -32.06 5.17
C GLU A 237 -16.01 -31.43 6.38
N TYR A 238 -17.05 -30.63 6.14
CA TYR A 238 -17.79 -29.97 7.22
C TYR A 238 -18.69 -30.93 8.01
N ILE A 239 -19.27 -31.94 7.37
CA ILE A 239 -20.00 -32.99 8.09
C ILE A 239 -19.06 -33.68 9.08
N GLU A 240 -17.84 -34.02 8.67
CA GLU A 240 -16.86 -34.66 9.56
C GLU A 240 -16.54 -33.77 10.77
N ILE A 241 -16.30 -32.47 10.54
CA ILE A 241 -16.04 -31.49 11.62
C ILE A 241 -17.23 -31.41 12.58
N TYR A 242 -18.45 -31.22 12.07
CA TYR A 242 -19.63 -31.07 12.91
C TYR A 242 -19.96 -32.34 13.71
N VAL A 243 -19.73 -33.52 13.14
CA VAL A 243 -19.92 -34.80 13.84
C VAL A 243 -18.91 -34.95 14.97
N ASP A 244 -17.64 -34.58 14.75
CA ASP A 244 -16.62 -34.63 15.80
C ASP A 244 -16.86 -33.61 16.92
N ASP A 245 -17.29 -32.39 16.57
CA ASP A 245 -17.68 -31.35 17.54
C ASP A 245 -18.88 -31.81 18.37
N PHE A 246 -19.89 -32.40 17.73
CA PHE A 246 -21.04 -33.00 18.40
C PHE A 246 -20.63 -34.15 19.33
N CYS A 247 -19.78 -35.07 18.88
CA CYS A 247 -19.28 -36.17 19.72
C CYS A 247 -18.53 -35.65 20.95
N THR A 248 -17.84 -34.52 20.83
CA THR A 248 -17.11 -33.89 21.93
C THR A 248 -18.05 -33.17 22.89
N ALA A 249 -19.03 -32.43 22.37
CA ALA A 249 -20.05 -31.74 23.16
C ALA A 249 -20.97 -32.72 23.90
N ALA A 250 -21.35 -33.82 23.24
CA ALA A 250 -22.23 -34.85 23.80
C ALA A 250 -21.63 -35.57 25.02
N LYS A 251 -20.30 -35.54 25.20
CA LYS A 251 -19.65 -36.04 26.43
C LYS A 251 -19.96 -35.20 27.66
N LYS A 252 -20.25 -33.91 27.49
CA LYS A 252 -20.58 -32.98 28.58
C LYS A 252 -22.08 -32.91 28.79
N ASP A 253 -22.82 -32.66 27.71
CA ASP A 253 -24.27 -32.53 27.71
C ASP A 253 -24.84 -33.07 26.40
N ARG A 254 -25.50 -34.23 26.48
CA ARG A 254 -26.01 -34.93 25.30
C ARG A 254 -27.23 -34.23 24.72
N GLU A 255 -28.14 -33.73 25.56
CA GLU A 255 -29.42 -33.17 25.11
C GLU A 255 -29.21 -31.79 24.45
N ALA A 256 -28.34 -30.97 25.03
CA ALA A 256 -27.93 -29.71 24.43
C ALA A 256 -27.18 -29.92 23.10
N ALA A 257 -26.25 -30.89 23.05
CA ALA A 257 -25.50 -31.19 21.83
C ALA A 257 -26.40 -31.70 20.70
N GLN A 258 -27.37 -32.57 21.02
CA GLN A 258 -28.36 -33.07 20.04
C GLN A 258 -29.21 -31.93 19.48
N SER A 259 -29.71 -31.05 20.35
CA SER A 259 -30.49 -29.90 19.93
C SER A 259 -29.68 -28.96 19.01
N GLN A 260 -28.41 -28.73 19.32
CA GLN A 260 -27.53 -27.88 18.52
C GLN A 260 -27.26 -28.47 17.13
N ILE A 261 -26.85 -29.74 17.03
CA ILE A 261 -26.53 -30.33 15.72
C ILE A 261 -27.77 -30.43 14.82
N VAL A 262 -28.94 -30.74 15.38
CA VAL A 262 -30.21 -30.77 14.63
C VAL A 262 -30.54 -29.38 14.08
N GLN A 263 -30.39 -28.32 14.89
CA GLN A 263 -30.62 -26.94 14.45
C GLN A 263 -29.60 -26.48 13.41
N GLU A 264 -28.31 -26.75 13.61
CA GLU A 264 -27.23 -26.37 12.68
C GLU A 264 -27.42 -27.04 11.31
N PHE A 265 -27.67 -28.35 11.27
CA PHE A 265 -27.89 -29.06 10.00
C PHE A 265 -29.16 -28.60 9.30
N LYS A 266 -30.24 -28.32 10.05
CA LYS A 266 -31.48 -27.78 9.48
C LYS A 266 -31.28 -26.37 8.92
N ASN A 267 -30.59 -25.50 9.64
CA ASN A 267 -30.41 -24.11 9.25
C ASN A 267 -29.42 -23.95 8.09
N ARG A 268 -28.32 -24.73 8.08
CA ARG A 268 -27.26 -24.62 7.05
C ARG A 268 -27.51 -25.49 5.84
N PHE A 269 -27.99 -26.72 6.02
CA PHE A 269 -28.12 -27.67 4.92
C PHE A 269 -29.58 -28.02 4.59
N GLY A 270 -30.55 -27.54 5.38
CA GLY A 270 -31.94 -27.94 5.21
C GLY A 270 -32.20 -29.41 5.50
N TYR A 271 -31.26 -30.10 6.15
CA TYR A 271 -31.34 -31.54 6.44
C TYR A 271 -31.99 -31.78 7.82
N PRO A 272 -33.11 -32.50 7.89
CA PRO A 272 -33.70 -32.91 9.15
C PRO A 272 -32.93 -34.12 9.71
N VAL A 273 -32.04 -33.88 10.65
CA VAL A 273 -31.29 -34.95 11.34
C VAL A 273 -32.28 -35.82 12.14
N THR A 274 -32.22 -37.14 11.94
CA THR A 274 -33.06 -38.12 12.64
C THR A 274 -32.38 -38.66 13.91
N GLU A 275 -33.12 -39.36 14.76
CA GLU A 275 -32.55 -40.03 15.94
C GLU A 275 -31.52 -41.11 15.54
N ASP A 276 -31.77 -41.83 14.45
CA ASP A 276 -30.84 -42.83 13.91
C ASP A 276 -29.53 -42.20 13.41
N ASP A 277 -29.59 -41.01 12.83
CA ASP A 277 -28.40 -40.24 12.44
C ASP A 277 -27.57 -39.86 13.68
N LEU A 278 -28.23 -39.38 14.74
CA LEU A 278 -27.57 -39.00 16.00
C LEU A 278 -26.88 -40.19 16.66
N ASP A 279 -27.53 -41.34 16.68
CA ASP A 279 -26.95 -42.56 17.24
C ASP A 279 -25.77 -43.08 16.41
N SER A 280 -25.84 -42.97 15.09
CA SER A 280 -24.74 -43.30 14.18
C SER A 280 -23.54 -42.37 14.36
N PHE A 281 -23.78 -41.06 14.54
CA PHE A 281 -22.74 -40.09 14.85
C PHE A 281 -22.00 -40.42 16.15
N LEU A 282 -22.74 -40.74 17.23
CA LEU A 282 -22.14 -41.11 18.51
C LEU A 282 -21.31 -42.40 18.44
N LYS A 283 -21.75 -43.37 17.64
CA LYS A 283 -21.03 -44.62 17.38
C LYS A 283 -19.85 -44.43 16.43
N LYS A 284 -19.68 -43.24 15.84
CA LYS A 284 -18.72 -42.94 14.77
C LYS A 284 -18.78 -43.96 13.63
N THR A 285 -19.98 -44.42 13.30
CA THR A 285 -20.18 -45.24 12.10
C THR A 285 -20.28 -44.32 10.88
N ASP A 286 -19.68 -44.73 9.77
CA ASP A 286 -19.74 -43.95 8.52
C ASP A 286 -21.15 -43.94 7.90
N GLU A 287 -22.10 -44.74 8.42
CA GLU A 287 -23.45 -44.93 7.89
C GLU A 287 -24.28 -43.64 7.81
N ALA A 288 -24.27 -42.79 8.85
CA ALA A 288 -24.98 -41.51 8.79
C ALA A 288 -24.27 -40.51 7.86
N LYS A 289 -22.94 -40.53 7.83
CA LYS A 289 -22.16 -39.67 6.92
C LYS A 289 -22.47 -40.01 5.46
N THR A 290 -22.47 -41.30 5.11
CA THR A 290 -22.79 -41.75 3.75
C THR A 290 -24.23 -41.41 3.39
N THR A 291 -25.18 -41.62 4.31
CA THR A 291 -26.61 -41.29 4.09
C THR A 291 -26.81 -39.80 3.79
N ILE A 292 -26.16 -38.91 4.56
CA ILE A 292 -26.25 -37.46 4.35
C ILE A 292 -25.59 -37.05 3.02
N LEU A 293 -24.42 -37.60 2.71
CA LEU A 293 -23.73 -37.30 1.46
C LEU A 293 -24.50 -37.79 0.23
N GLU A 294 -25.13 -38.96 0.31
CA GLU A 294 -26.01 -39.46 -0.76
C GLU A 294 -27.22 -38.54 -0.93
N ARG A 295 -27.81 -38.05 0.17
CA ARG A 295 -28.89 -37.07 0.10
C ARG A 295 -28.45 -35.78 -0.58
N PHE A 296 -27.28 -35.26 -0.24
CA PHE A 296 -26.73 -34.04 -0.85
C PHE A 296 -26.39 -34.24 -2.34
N LYS A 297 -25.82 -35.39 -2.70
CA LYS A 297 -25.58 -35.76 -4.11
C LYS A 297 -26.88 -35.82 -4.89
N LYS A 298 -27.93 -36.40 -4.31
CA LYS A 298 -29.25 -36.49 -4.92
C LYS A 298 -29.87 -35.11 -5.14
N ASP A 299 -29.86 -34.27 -4.11
CA ASP A 299 -30.38 -32.90 -4.17
C ASP A 299 -29.67 -32.05 -5.25
N LEU A 300 -28.34 -32.09 -5.31
CA LEU A 300 -27.58 -31.39 -6.35
C LEU A 300 -27.88 -31.94 -7.76
N SER A 301 -28.07 -33.25 -7.90
CA SER A 301 -28.40 -33.88 -9.19
C SER A 301 -29.82 -33.51 -9.65
N GLU A 302 -30.78 -33.41 -8.73
CA GLU A 302 -32.14 -32.92 -9.01
C GLU A 302 -32.11 -31.45 -9.44
N LYS A 303 -31.33 -30.60 -8.76
CA LYS A 303 -31.12 -29.20 -9.15
C LYS A 303 -30.48 -29.06 -10.53
N GLU A 304 -29.50 -29.91 -10.83
CA GLU A 304 -28.85 -29.95 -12.14
C GLU A 304 -29.83 -30.35 -13.25
N ALA A 305 -30.69 -31.35 -13.00
CA ALA A 305 -31.71 -31.77 -13.94
C ALA A 305 -32.77 -30.68 -14.22
N LEU A 306 -33.11 -29.87 -13.22
CA LEU A 306 -34.09 -28.78 -13.35
C LEU A 306 -33.52 -27.51 -13.99
N ALA A 307 -32.31 -27.10 -13.60
CA ALA A 307 -31.71 -25.83 -14.04
C ALA A 307 -30.84 -25.98 -15.30
N GLY A 308 -30.32 -27.18 -15.55
CA GLY A 308 -29.27 -27.44 -16.53
C GLY A 308 -27.87 -27.23 -15.94
N ARG A 309 -26.91 -28.06 -16.40
CA ARG A 309 -25.52 -28.09 -15.89
C ARG A 309 -24.81 -26.74 -15.98
N GLU A 310 -24.91 -26.06 -17.12
CA GLU A 310 -24.22 -24.78 -17.35
C GLU A 310 -24.78 -23.67 -16.45
N ASN A 311 -26.11 -23.57 -16.32
CA ASN A 311 -26.75 -22.58 -15.46
C ASN A 311 -26.44 -22.82 -13.99
N LEU A 312 -26.45 -24.08 -13.53
CA LEU A 312 -26.09 -24.41 -12.15
C LEU A 312 -24.62 -24.06 -11.87
N ASN A 313 -23.71 -24.43 -12.78
CA ASN A 313 -22.30 -24.12 -12.63
C ASN A 313 -22.04 -22.60 -12.65
N MET A 314 -22.71 -21.85 -13.54
CA MET A 314 -22.62 -20.39 -13.59
C MET A 314 -23.18 -19.74 -12.33
N PHE A 315 -24.28 -20.27 -11.79
CA PHE A 315 -24.84 -19.83 -10.51
C PHE A 315 -23.83 -20.04 -9.37
N ILE A 316 -23.28 -21.26 -9.22
CA ILE A 316 -22.29 -21.55 -8.17
C ILE A 316 -21.06 -20.66 -8.33
N ARG A 317 -20.57 -20.47 -9.56
CA ARG A 317 -19.44 -19.57 -9.86
C ARG A 317 -19.73 -18.14 -9.40
N PHE A 318 -20.88 -17.61 -9.77
CA PHE A 318 -21.28 -16.26 -9.36
C PHE A 318 -21.33 -16.12 -7.83
N GLN A 319 -21.89 -17.11 -7.12
CA GLN A 319 -21.93 -17.10 -5.66
C GLN A 319 -20.54 -17.14 -5.04
N TYR A 320 -19.62 -17.94 -5.57
CA TYR A 320 -18.22 -17.94 -5.11
C TYR A 320 -17.56 -16.59 -5.27
N LEU A 321 -17.65 -15.99 -6.46
CA LEU A 321 -17.00 -14.70 -6.73
C LEU A 321 -17.56 -13.61 -5.83
N GLN A 322 -18.88 -13.54 -5.67
CA GLN A 322 -19.51 -12.56 -4.79
C GLN A 322 -19.10 -12.74 -3.32
N ALA A 323 -19.04 -13.98 -2.83
CA ALA A 323 -18.64 -14.27 -1.46
C ALA A 323 -17.16 -13.95 -1.23
N ILE A 324 -16.28 -14.34 -2.15
CA ILE A 324 -14.84 -14.02 -2.09
C ILE A 324 -14.63 -12.52 -2.07
N ASP A 325 -15.23 -11.78 -3.01
CA ASP A 325 -15.02 -10.33 -3.12
C ASP A 325 -15.52 -9.60 -1.86
N LYS A 326 -16.66 -10.00 -1.29
CA LYS A 326 -17.19 -9.43 -0.05
C LYS A 326 -16.30 -9.75 1.16
N LYS A 327 -16.02 -11.03 1.39
CA LYS A 327 -15.24 -11.48 2.55
C LYS A 327 -13.79 -10.99 2.51
N TRP A 328 -13.22 -10.88 1.31
CA TRP A 328 -11.89 -10.30 1.12
C TRP A 328 -11.85 -8.81 1.49
N LEU A 329 -12.88 -8.04 1.14
CA LEU A 329 -12.98 -6.64 1.57
C LEU A 329 -13.04 -6.53 3.10
N ASP A 330 -13.93 -7.31 3.74
CA ASP A 330 -14.05 -7.36 5.20
C ASP A 330 -12.70 -7.75 5.86
N HIS A 331 -11.96 -8.68 5.24
CA HIS A 331 -10.64 -9.11 5.70
C HIS A 331 -9.57 -8.01 5.60
N LEU A 332 -9.59 -7.18 4.55
CA LEU A 332 -8.68 -6.05 4.42
C LEU A 332 -8.92 -5.01 5.53
N GLU A 333 -10.18 -4.72 5.87
CA GLU A 333 -10.54 -3.83 6.98
C GLU A 333 -10.09 -4.40 8.34
N ASN A 334 -10.27 -5.71 8.54
CA ASN A 334 -9.80 -6.41 9.73
C ASN A 334 -8.28 -6.37 9.86
N LEU A 335 -7.54 -6.53 8.76
CA LEU A 335 -6.08 -6.46 8.76
C LEU A 335 -5.55 -5.04 8.99
N GLU A 336 -6.25 -4.03 8.51
CA GLU A 336 -5.91 -2.64 8.84
C GLU A 336 -6.06 -2.37 10.35
N SER A 337 -7.20 -2.79 10.92
CA SER A 337 -7.47 -2.68 12.36
C SER A 337 -6.46 -3.49 13.19
N LEU A 338 -6.11 -4.70 12.75
CA LEU A 338 -5.10 -5.54 13.38
C LEU A 338 -3.73 -4.87 13.38
N ARG A 339 -3.33 -4.27 12.25
CA ARG A 339 -2.06 -3.56 12.13
C ARG A 339 -1.94 -2.46 13.21
N GLU A 340 -3.00 -1.68 13.42
CA GLU A 340 -3.03 -0.65 14.47
C GLU A 340 -2.98 -1.24 15.88
N ALA A 341 -3.77 -2.29 16.15
CA ALA A 341 -3.83 -2.93 17.46
C ALA A 341 -2.50 -3.60 17.87
N VAL A 342 -1.80 -4.20 16.92
CA VAL A 342 -0.56 -4.94 17.18
C VAL A 342 0.61 -4.02 17.54
N TYR A 343 0.58 -2.75 17.12
CA TYR A 343 1.55 -1.75 17.61
C TYR A 343 1.50 -1.59 19.13
N LEU A 344 0.31 -1.68 19.76
CA LEU A 344 0.17 -1.61 21.22
C LEU A 344 0.74 -2.85 21.93
N ARG A 345 0.92 -3.98 21.24
CA ARG A 345 1.51 -5.18 21.84
C ARG A 345 3.03 -5.09 21.98
N SER A 346 3.66 -4.13 21.30
CA SER A 346 5.08 -3.83 21.50
C SER A 346 5.40 -3.43 22.94
N TYR A 347 4.43 -2.84 23.67
CA TYR A 347 4.58 -2.52 25.09
C TYR A 347 4.78 -3.77 25.98
N GLY A 348 4.28 -4.92 25.54
CA GLY A 348 4.47 -6.21 26.20
C GLY A 348 5.74 -6.96 25.78
N GLN A 349 6.70 -6.29 25.12
CA GLN A 349 7.95 -6.88 24.59
C GLN A 349 7.74 -8.00 23.56
N LYS A 350 6.55 -8.11 22.98
CA LYS A 350 6.28 -8.99 21.85
C LYS A 350 6.63 -8.29 20.54
N ASN A 351 7.11 -9.05 19.55
CA ASN A 351 7.37 -8.51 18.22
C ASN A 351 6.04 -8.27 17.48
N PRO A 352 5.70 -7.01 17.14
CA PRO A 352 4.45 -6.69 16.45
C PRO A 352 4.32 -7.42 15.11
N LEU A 353 5.38 -7.51 14.31
CA LEU A 353 5.30 -8.14 12.99
C LEU A 353 4.95 -9.62 13.09
N THR A 354 5.49 -10.33 14.08
CA THR A 354 5.21 -11.75 14.28
C THR A 354 3.76 -11.96 14.71
N GLU A 355 3.26 -11.15 15.63
CA GLU A 355 1.86 -11.24 16.10
C GLU A 355 0.89 -10.90 14.95
N TYR A 356 1.19 -9.87 14.15
CA TYR A 356 0.43 -9.53 12.96
C TYR A 356 0.40 -10.68 11.95
N LYS A 357 1.53 -11.35 11.72
CA LYS A 357 1.61 -12.51 10.82
C LYS A 357 0.75 -13.66 11.33
N LEU A 358 0.87 -14.02 12.60
CA LEU A 358 0.12 -15.15 13.18
C LEU A 358 -1.39 -14.89 13.11
N GLU A 359 -1.86 -13.79 13.71
CA GLU A 359 -3.30 -13.48 13.73
C GLU A 359 -3.84 -13.16 12.34
N GLY A 360 -3.04 -12.51 11.49
CA GLY A 360 -3.43 -12.22 10.13
C GLY A 360 -3.64 -13.47 9.28
N PHE A 361 -2.88 -14.55 9.52
CA PHE A 361 -3.12 -15.83 8.89
C PHE A 361 -4.32 -16.58 9.50
N ASP A 362 -4.54 -16.49 10.80
CA ASP A 362 -5.68 -17.12 11.46
C ASP A 362 -7.01 -16.54 10.94
N ILE A 363 -7.13 -15.20 10.89
CA ILE A 363 -8.30 -14.52 10.32
C ILE A 363 -8.46 -14.88 8.84
N PHE A 364 -7.35 -15.00 8.10
CA PHE A 364 -7.37 -15.38 6.68
C PHE A 364 -7.89 -16.80 6.46
N TYR A 365 -7.43 -17.79 7.25
CA TYR A 365 -7.93 -19.16 7.14
C TYR A 365 -9.40 -19.26 7.56
N GLN A 366 -9.79 -18.55 8.62
CA GLN A 366 -11.20 -18.47 9.02
C GLN A 366 -12.07 -17.87 7.92
N MET A 367 -11.60 -16.82 7.24
CA MET A 367 -12.30 -16.24 6.10
C MET A 367 -12.47 -17.24 4.95
N LEU A 368 -11.44 -18.03 4.62
CA LEU A 368 -11.52 -19.06 3.57
C LEU A 368 -12.55 -20.13 3.90
N ASP A 369 -12.56 -20.58 5.16
CA ASP A 369 -13.52 -21.58 5.65
C ASP A 369 -14.95 -21.02 5.66
N ASP A 370 -15.14 -19.78 6.13
CA ASP A 370 -16.40 -19.06 6.05
C ASP A 370 -16.96 -19.01 4.62
N ILE A 371 -16.12 -18.66 3.64
CA ILE A 371 -16.51 -18.61 2.22
C ILE A 371 -16.99 -19.97 1.75
N ARG A 372 -16.20 -21.03 2.00
CA ARG A 372 -16.52 -22.40 1.58
C ARG A 372 -17.85 -22.87 2.17
N LEU A 373 -18.03 -22.65 3.47
CA LEU A 373 -19.22 -23.06 4.21
C LEU A 373 -20.46 -22.26 3.82
N GLU A 374 -20.34 -20.94 3.67
CA GLU A 374 -21.43 -20.05 3.25
C GLU A 374 -21.99 -20.49 1.90
N ILE A 375 -21.12 -20.81 0.95
CA ILE A 375 -21.53 -21.20 -0.40
C ILE A 375 -22.13 -22.59 -0.41
N ALA A 376 -21.51 -23.57 0.27
CA ALA A 376 -22.06 -24.92 0.38
C ALA A 376 -23.47 -24.90 0.99
N SER A 377 -23.64 -24.19 2.11
CA SER A 377 -24.94 -23.95 2.75
C SER A 377 -25.94 -23.30 1.79
N ARG A 378 -25.56 -22.19 1.14
CA ARG A 378 -26.44 -21.45 0.25
C ARG A 378 -26.88 -22.28 -0.95
N VAL A 379 -25.98 -23.05 -1.56
CA VAL A 379 -26.30 -23.94 -2.69
C VAL A 379 -27.25 -25.06 -2.27
N MET A 380 -27.07 -25.64 -1.07
CA MET A 380 -27.96 -26.68 -0.55
C MET A 380 -29.37 -26.13 -0.23
N LEU A 381 -29.48 -24.91 0.28
CA LEU A 381 -30.77 -24.29 0.64
C LEU A 381 -31.57 -23.75 -0.55
N VAL A 382 -30.90 -23.41 -1.66
CA VAL A 382 -31.55 -22.87 -2.86
C VAL A 382 -32.51 -23.90 -3.46
N LYS A 383 -33.75 -23.48 -3.74
CA LYS A 383 -34.74 -24.27 -4.48
C LYS A 383 -34.87 -23.73 -5.90
N VAL A 384 -34.66 -24.59 -6.89
CA VAL A 384 -34.89 -24.26 -8.31
C VAL A 384 -36.39 -24.33 -8.57
N ARG A 385 -36.99 -23.24 -9.05
CA ARG A 385 -38.39 -23.21 -9.49
C ARG A 385 -38.43 -23.30 -11.01
N THR A 386 -39.24 -24.20 -11.54
CA THR A 386 -39.55 -24.27 -12.98
C THR A 386 -40.63 -23.25 -13.33
N GLU A 387 -40.59 -22.69 -14.54
CA GLU A 387 -41.47 -21.60 -15.01
C GLU A 387 -42.99 -21.86 -14.92
N GLY A 388 -43.43 -23.09 -14.63
CA GLY A 388 -44.84 -23.43 -14.34
C GLY A 388 -45.35 -23.02 -12.96
N GLU A 389 -44.48 -22.66 -12.01
CA GLU A 389 -44.83 -22.20 -10.65
C GLU A 389 -44.49 -20.72 -10.41
N SER A 390 -44.64 -19.88 -11.44
CA SER A 390 -44.55 -18.43 -11.26
C SER A 390 -45.78 -17.91 -10.51
N ALA A 391 -45.66 -17.80 -9.18
CA ALA A 391 -46.41 -16.80 -8.41
C ALA A 391 -46.29 -15.43 -9.12
N PRO A 392 -47.36 -14.60 -9.13
CA PRO A 392 -47.40 -13.41 -9.95
C PRO A 392 -46.17 -12.55 -9.65
N VAL A 393 -45.38 -12.32 -10.69
CA VAL A 393 -44.24 -11.42 -10.69
C VAL A 393 -44.70 -10.14 -9.99
N ARG A 394 -44.17 -9.87 -8.79
CA ARG A 394 -44.24 -8.54 -8.21
C ARG A 394 -43.54 -7.65 -9.22
N GLN A 395 -44.33 -7.00 -10.07
CA GLN A 395 -43.84 -5.93 -10.93
C GLN A 395 -43.03 -5.02 -10.03
N ALA A 396 -41.72 -4.95 -10.27
CA ALA A 396 -40.90 -3.92 -9.70
C ALA A 396 -41.58 -2.62 -10.10
N ARG A 397 -42.29 -1.99 -9.15
CA ARG A 397 -42.81 -0.65 -9.30
C ARG A 397 -41.59 0.19 -9.59
N ARG A 398 -41.37 0.53 -10.86
CA ARG A 398 -40.48 1.62 -11.23
C ARG A 398 -41.00 2.82 -10.48
N VAL A 399 -40.41 3.10 -9.32
CA VAL A 399 -40.50 4.42 -8.74
C VAL A 399 -39.73 5.29 -9.73
N MET A 400 -40.46 5.88 -10.67
CA MET A 400 -40.02 7.10 -11.34
C MET A 400 -39.80 8.12 -10.23
N GLY A 401 -38.59 8.14 -9.69
CA GLY A 401 -38.14 9.22 -8.85
C GLY A 401 -38.02 10.45 -9.74
N ASN A 402 -39.01 11.34 -9.67
CA ASN A 402 -38.79 12.74 -10.03
C ASN A 402 -37.77 13.29 -9.03
N ALA A 403 -36.49 13.19 -9.35
CA ALA A 403 -35.44 13.92 -8.66
C ALA A 403 -35.60 15.41 -8.99
N GLN A 404 -36.48 16.10 -8.25
CA GLN A 404 -36.47 17.55 -8.18
C GLN A 404 -35.29 17.95 -7.30
N HIS A 405 -34.24 18.47 -7.92
CA HIS A 405 -33.16 19.15 -7.23
C HIS A 405 -33.69 20.48 -6.69
N SER A 406 -34.13 20.51 -5.43
CA SER A 406 -34.25 21.77 -4.68
C SER A 406 -32.85 22.18 -4.23
N ALA A 407 -32.24 23.09 -4.99
CA ALA A 407 -30.98 23.72 -4.64
C ALA A 407 -31.10 24.37 -3.25
N VAL A 408 -30.35 23.84 -2.28
CA VAL A 408 -30.19 24.43 -0.95
C VAL A 408 -29.19 25.58 -1.09
N ASN A 409 -29.72 26.75 -1.41
CA ASN A 409 -29.02 28.01 -1.31
C ASN A 409 -29.04 28.46 0.16
N THR A 410 -28.01 28.07 0.93
CA THR A 410 -27.85 28.58 2.30
C THR A 410 -26.42 29.04 2.53
N PHE A 411 -26.04 30.15 1.89
CA PHE A 411 -24.98 31.02 2.41
C PHE A 411 -25.13 32.46 1.91
N SER A 412 -25.85 33.30 2.68
CA SER A 412 -25.61 34.74 2.85
C SER A 412 -26.63 35.34 3.81
N GLY A 413 -26.21 35.96 4.92
CA GLY A 413 -27.11 36.81 5.72
C GLY A 413 -26.81 36.93 7.21
N SER A 414 -25.66 37.52 7.51
CA SER A 414 -25.16 38.10 8.77
C SER A 414 -26.12 38.46 9.92
N ALA A 415 -25.55 38.27 11.13
CA ALA A 415 -25.48 39.19 12.28
C ALA A 415 -26.50 39.05 13.43
N ALA A 416 -25.95 38.81 14.64
CA ALA A 416 -26.08 39.65 15.85
C ALA A 416 -26.15 38.85 17.17
N GLY A 417 -25.06 38.93 17.96
CA GLY A 417 -25.03 38.81 19.43
C GLY A 417 -25.34 37.43 20.04
N SER A 418 -24.78 37.00 21.16
CA SER A 418 -23.94 37.64 22.17
C SER A 418 -23.57 36.58 23.22
N GLY A 419 -22.33 36.62 23.69
CA GLY A 419 -21.99 36.35 25.10
C GLY A 419 -21.62 34.91 25.48
N GLY A 420 -20.43 34.77 26.09
CA GLY A 420 -20.09 33.57 26.88
C GLY A 420 -18.61 33.21 26.88
N ALA A 421 -17.85 33.82 27.78
CA ALA A 421 -16.42 33.62 27.98
C ALA A 421 -16.06 32.30 28.69
N SER A 422 -14.87 31.76 28.40
CA SER A 422 -13.80 31.32 29.34
C SER A 422 -12.85 30.33 28.63
N ALA A 423 -11.58 30.70 28.46
CA ALA A 423 -10.42 30.16 29.21
C ALA A 423 -10.35 28.61 29.14
N GLY A 424 -9.41 27.97 28.44
CA GLY A 424 -7.98 28.24 28.35
C GLY A 424 -7.25 27.05 28.99
N THR A 425 -6.57 26.22 28.20
CA THR A 425 -5.34 25.49 28.58
C THR A 425 -4.80 24.67 27.42
N SER A 426 -3.64 25.12 26.94
CA SER A 426 -2.66 24.41 26.13
C SER A 426 -1.98 23.29 26.92
N ALA A 427 -1.83 22.08 26.36
CA ALA A 427 -0.73 21.18 26.70
C ALA A 427 -0.49 20.07 25.66
N ALA A 428 0.71 20.12 25.08
CA ALA A 428 1.63 19.02 24.82
C ALA A 428 1.21 17.85 23.89
N ALA A 429 1.51 18.05 22.60
CA ALA A 429 1.86 16.95 21.71
C ALA A 429 3.20 16.33 22.15
N GLY A 430 3.12 15.17 22.79
CA GLY A 430 4.27 14.37 23.23
C GLY A 430 5.02 13.79 22.04
N LYS A 431 6.26 14.24 21.84
CA LYS A 431 7.26 13.63 20.97
C LYS A 431 7.58 12.21 21.46
N ALA A 432 7.12 11.20 20.73
CA ALA A 432 7.64 9.85 20.87
C ALA A 432 9.05 9.79 20.25
N GLY A 433 10.07 9.60 21.09
CA GLY A 433 11.42 9.30 20.64
C GLY A 433 11.53 7.88 20.07
N PRO A 434 12.50 7.59 19.19
CA PRO A 434 12.67 6.25 18.65
C PRO A 434 13.20 5.33 19.76
N MET A 435 12.40 4.33 20.16
CA MET A 435 12.88 3.19 20.95
C MET A 435 13.82 2.35 20.07
N SER A 436 14.90 1.86 20.67
CA SER A 436 15.86 0.99 19.98
C SER A 436 15.18 -0.32 19.59
N VAL A 437 14.97 -0.51 18.28
CA VAL A 437 14.49 -1.78 17.73
C VAL A 437 15.68 -2.71 17.68
N SER A 438 15.63 -3.78 18.48
CA SER A 438 16.50 -4.93 18.31
C SER A 438 16.30 -5.48 16.90
N ASN A 439 17.40 -5.58 16.15
CA ASN A 439 17.46 -6.09 14.80
C ASN A 439 16.62 -7.40 14.70
N PRO A 440 15.53 -7.46 13.92
CA PRO A 440 14.84 -8.71 13.72
C PRO A 440 15.79 -9.59 12.91
N GLN A 441 16.36 -10.59 13.58
CA GLN A 441 16.92 -11.75 12.89
C GLN A 441 15.87 -12.18 11.85
N ASN A 442 16.33 -12.52 10.65
CA ASN A 442 15.53 -13.29 9.70
C ASN A 442 15.12 -14.58 10.42
N VAL A 443 14.05 -14.52 11.21
CA VAL A 443 13.35 -15.67 11.70
C VAL A 443 12.59 -16.13 10.48
N GLN A 444 13.29 -16.90 9.65
CA GLN A 444 12.64 -17.91 8.84
C GLN A 444 11.71 -18.59 9.83
N VAL A 445 10.40 -18.49 9.60
CA VAL A 445 9.40 -19.18 10.42
C VAL A 445 9.61 -20.66 10.13
N VAL A 446 10.65 -21.22 10.76
CA VAL A 446 10.86 -22.64 10.88
C VAL A 446 9.73 -23.02 11.81
N ARG A 447 8.64 -23.49 11.20
CA ARG A 447 7.63 -24.23 11.94
C ARG A 447 8.43 -25.24 12.77
N SER A 448 8.23 -25.26 14.08
CA SER A 448 8.83 -26.25 14.99
C SER A 448 8.46 -27.70 14.61
N ILE A 449 7.64 -27.85 13.57
CA ILE A 449 6.99 -29.02 13.09
C ILE A 449 7.01 -28.97 11.54
N PRO A 450 7.43 -30.03 10.82
CA PRO A 450 7.32 -30.07 9.35
C PRO A 450 5.87 -29.79 8.91
N LYS A 451 5.66 -29.27 7.69
CA LYS A 451 4.32 -29.03 7.13
C LYS A 451 3.59 -30.36 6.98
N VAL A 452 2.90 -30.76 8.05
CA VAL A 452 1.99 -31.91 8.08
C VAL A 452 0.66 -31.47 7.50
N GLY A 453 0.26 -32.12 6.41
CA GLY A 453 -1.09 -32.03 5.87
C GLY A 453 -2.10 -32.49 6.93
N ARG A 454 -3.34 -32.04 6.80
CA ARG A 454 -4.44 -32.31 7.73
C ARG A 454 -4.61 -33.82 8.03
N ASN A 455 -4.25 -34.67 7.06
CA ASN A 455 -4.32 -36.14 7.16
C ASN A 455 -3.00 -36.84 7.47
N ASP A 456 -1.89 -36.14 7.62
CA ASP A 456 -0.57 -36.73 7.90
C ASP A 456 -0.44 -37.17 9.36
N PRO A 457 0.46 -38.12 9.68
CA PRO A 457 0.70 -38.56 11.05
C PRO A 457 1.13 -37.39 11.95
N CYS A 458 0.52 -37.29 13.13
CA CYS A 458 0.77 -36.20 14.05
C CYS A 458 2.20 -36.31 14.63
N PRO A 459 3.01 -35.25 14.52
CA PRO A 459 4.43 -35.27 14.87
C PRO A 459 4.73 -35.35 16.37
N CYS A 460 3.72 -35.36 17.23
CA CYS A 460 3.87 -35.64 18.66
C CYS A 460 4.08 -37.14 18.98
N GLY A 461 4.11 -38.02 17.97
CA GLY A 461 4.32 -39.47 18.16
C GLY A 461 3.08 -40.23 18.63
N SER A 462 1.89 -39.60 18.60
CA SER A 462 0.63 -40.21 19.07
C SER A 462 0.04 -41.28 18.14
N GLY A 463 0.60 -41.45 16.93
CA GLY A 463 0.07 -42.35 15.90
C GLY A 463 -1.23 -41.90 15.23
N LYS A 464 -1.82 -40.76 15.64
CA LYS A 464 -3.07 -40.20 15.10
C LYS A 464 -2.78 -39.20 13.97
N LYS A 465 -3.73 -38.95 13.06
CA LYS A 465 -3.59 -37.90 12.03
C LYS A 465 -3.59 -36.50 12.68
N TYR A 466 -2.90 -35.54 12.06
CA TYR A 466 -2.69 -34.19 12.61
C TYR A 466 -4.02 -33.51 13.01
N LYS A 467 -5.05 -33.61 12.17
CA LYS A 467 -6.41 -33.08 12.44
C LYS A 467 -7.07 -33.61 13.71
N PHE A 468 -6.69 -34.80 14.18
CA PHE A 468 -7.27 -35.43 15.36
C PHE A 468 -6.40 -35.29 16.61
N CYS A 469 -5.37 -34.45 16.57
CA CYS A 469 -4.44 -34.30 17.69
C CYS A 469 -4.08 -32.84 17.97
N HIS A 470 -3.37 -32.18 17.06
CA HIS A 470 -2.90 -30.79 17.23
C HIS A 470 -3.46 -29.83 16.17
N GLY A 471 -4.32 -30.32 15.28
CA GLY A 471 -5.02 -29.53 14.28
C GLY A 471 -6.48 -29.24 14.62
N ALA A 472 -6.83 -29.24 15.92
CA ALA A 472 -8.13 -28.85 16.45
C ALA A 472 -8.09 -27.41 16.95
#